data_AF-A0A535P182-F1
#
_entry.id   AF-A0A535P182-F1
#
_cell.length_a   1.000
_cell.length_b   1.000
_cell.length_c   1.000
_cell.angle_alpha   90.00
_cell.angle_beta   90.00
_cell.angle_gamma   90.00
#
_symmetry.space_group_name_H-M   'P 1'
#
loop_
_entity.id
_entity.type
_entity.pdbx_description
1 polymer ?
#
loop_
_entity_poly.entity_id
_entity_poly.type
_entity_poly.pdbx_seq_one_letter_code
_entity_poly.pdbx_strand_id
1 'polypeptide(L)'
;VYVKGAKLSMGDLHFSQGDGEITFCGAIEMARFIDLHVDVIKDGVNKYKMTNPIFRTSPLEPRYTNFLVFEGISVDEQGKQHYMDAHIAYKNACMNAIE
;
A
#
# COMPACT_ATOMS: atom_id res chain seq x y z
N VAL A 1 -1.82 -2.58 20.50
CA VAL A 1 -2.65 -3.71 21.00
C VAL A 1 -3.81 -3.13 21.77
N TYR A 2 -5.03 -3.32 21.29
CA TYR A 2 -6.21 -2.68 21.88
C TYR A 2 -6.94 -3.58 22.89
N VAL A 3 -6.83 -4.91 22.74
CA VAL A 3 -7.53 -5.89 23.58
C VAL A 3 -6.56 -6.96 24.11
N LYS A 4 -6.94 -7.60 25.22
CA LYS A 4 -6.17 -8.70 25.81
C LYS A 4 -6.01 -9.85 24.80
N GLY A 5 -4.77 -10.30 24.62
CA GLY A 5 -4.43 -11.36 23.69
C GLY A 5 -4.33 -10.92 22.23
N ALA A 6 -4.45 -9.62 21.93
CA ALA A 6 -4.33 -8.96 20.62
C ALA A 6 -5.32 -9.41 19.52
N LYS A 7 -5.58 -10.71 19.39
CA LYS A 7 -6.47 -11.33 18.39
C LYS A 7 -6.02 -11.01 16.96
N LEU A 8 -4.74 -11.31 16.67
CA LEU A 8 -4.16 -11.17 15.34
C LEU A 8 -4.89 -12.09 14.34
N SER A 9 -5.35 -11.51 13.24
CA SER A 9 -5.99 -12.19 12.11
C SER A 9 -5.32 -11.74 10.81
N MET A 10 -5.24 -12.64 9.83
CA MET A 10 -4.60 -12.37 8.53
C MET A 10 -5.34 -13.09 7.41
N GLY A 11 -5.27 -12.54 6.20
CA GLY A 11 -5.92 -13.02 4.97
C GLY A 11 -5.46 -12.13 3.81
N ASP A 12 -6.18 -12.15 2.69
CA ASP A 12 -5.94 -11.24 1.56
C ASP A 12 -4.50 -11.32 1.02
N LEU A 13 -4.11 -12.54 0.61
CA LEU A 13 -2.74 -12.80 0.16
C LEU A 13 -2.60 -12.45 -1.31
N HIS A 14 -1.77 -11.45 -1.57
CA HIS A 14 -1.42 -10.98 -2.91
C HIS A 14 -0.11 -11.60 -3.37
N PHE A 15 -0.12 -12.27 -4.53
CA PHE A 15 1.12 -12.76 -5.14
C PHE A 15 1.98 -11.61 -5.68
N SER A 16 1.31 -10.59 -6.24
CA SER A 16 1.88 -9.34 -6.69
C SER A 16 0.77 -8.30 -6.76
N GLN A 17 1.11 -7.04 -6.50
CA GLN A 17 0.22 -5.88 -6.57
C GLN A 17 1.03 -4.68 -7.06
N GLY A 18 0.42 -3.82 -7.90
CA GLY A 18 0.95 -2.49 -8.17
C GLY A 18 0.45 -1.47 -7.15
N ASP A 19 1.19 -0.38 -6.94
CA ASP A 19 0.77 0.66 -6.01
C ASP A 19 -0.66 1.16 -6.33
N GLY A 20 -1.43 1.43 -5.28
CA GLY A 20 -2.80 1.94 -5.37
C GLY A 20 -3.88 0.90 -5.70
N GLU A 21 -3.55 -0.31 -6.17
CA GLU A 21 -4.51 -1.37 -6.49
C GLU A 21 -5.74 -0.86 -7.27
N ILE A 22 -5.49 -0.11 -8.35
CA ILE A 22 -6.52 0.66 -9.06
C ILE A 22 -7.66 -0.20 -9.63
N THR A 23 -7.45 -1.52 -9.75
CA THR A 23 -8.43 -2.48 -10.25
C THR A 23 -9.52 -2.84 -9.25
N PHE A 24 -9.31 -2.55 -7.96
CA PHE A 24 -10.18 -2.87 -6.83
C PHE A 24 -10.44 -4.37 -6.57
N CYS A 25 -10.81 -5.13 -7.60
CA CYS A 25 -10.76 -6.61 -7.60
C CYS A 25 -9.34 -7.08 -7.96
N GLY A 26 -8.36 -6.45 -7.34
CA GLY A 26 -7.00 -6.96 -7.27
C GLY A 26 -6.85 -7.80 -6.00
N ALA A 27 -5.63 -8.20 -5.65
CA ALA A 27 -4.44 -8.14 -6.49
C ALA A 27 -4.36 -9.34 -7.45
N ILE A 28 -3.17 -9.91 -7.65
CA ILE A 28 -3.11 -11.35 -7.98
C ILE A 28 -3.51 -12.12 -6.72
N GLU A 29 -4.82 -12.27 -6.55
CA GLU A 29 -5.47 -12.94 -5.42
C GLU A 29 -5.13 -14.43 -5.34
N MET A 30 -4.82 -14.92 -4.13
CA MET A 30 -4.53 -16.34 -3.96
C MET A 30 -4.83 -16.89 -2.56
N ALA A 31 -5.30 -18.14 -2.54
CA ALA A 31 -5.29 -18.95 -1.32
C ALA A 31 -3.87 -19.49 -1.05
N ARG A 32 -3.33 -19.15 0.13
CA ARG A 32 -1.98 -19.52 0.58
C ARG A 32 -1.91 -19.58 2.10
N PHE A 33 -0.70 -19.84 2.63
CA PHE A 33 -0.38 -19.83 4.05
C PHE A 33 0.66 -18.76 4.37
N ILE A 34 0.72 -18.36 5.65
CA ILE A 34 1.73 -17.44 6.18
C ILE A 34 2.44 -18.17 7.33
N ASP A 35 3.77 -18.19 7.31
CA ASP A 35 4.60 -18.61 8.44
C ASP A 35 5.10 -17.37 9.19
N LEU A 36 4.89 -17.32 10.52
CA LEU A 36 5.04 -16.12 11.33
C LEU A 36 5.75 -16.39 12.64
N HIS A 37 6.65 -15.48 13.00
CA HIS A 37 7.13 -15.31 14.36
C HIS A 37 6.47 -14.07 14.99
N VAL A 38 6.02 -14.20 16.24
CA VAL A 38 5.35 -13.11 16.97
C VAL A 38 6.03 -12.89 18.31
N ASP A 39 6.33 -11.64 18.60
CA ASP A 39 6.82 -11.19 19.90
C ASP A 39 6.14 -9.87 20.31
N VAL A 40 6.26 -9.49 21.58
CA VAL A 40 5.56 -8.34 22.18
C VAL A 40 6.54 -7.38 22.83
N ILE A 41 6.62 -6.18 22.27
CA ILE A 41 7.26 -5.04 22.94
C ILE A 41 6.29 -4.50 23.99
N LYS A 42 6.58 -4.76 25.27
CA LYS A 42 5.80 -4.24 26.39
C LYS A 42 5.83 -2.72 26.37
N ASP A 43 4.64 -2.13 26.45
CA ASP A 43 4.42 -0.67 26.39
C ASP A 43 4.91 -0.01 25.08
N GLY A 44 5.03 -0.79 23.99
CA GLY A 44 5.60 -0.31 22.72
C GLY A 44 4.84 0.89 22.11
N VAL A 45 3.50 0.92 22.21
CA VAL A 45 2.68 2.01 21.67
C VAL A 45 3.07 3.35 22.29
N ASN A 46 3.24 3.40 23.62
CA ASN A 46 3.62 4.61 24.32
C ASN A 46 5.09 4.96 24.08
N LYS A 47 5.99 3.97 24.18
CA LYS A 47 7.44 4.15 23.95
C LYS A 47 7.76 4.76 22.60
N TYR A 48 7.06 4.32 21.55
CA TYR A 48 7.29 4.77 20.18
C TYR A 48 6.25 5.80 19.69
N LYS A 49 5.33 6.24 20.56
CA LYS A 49 4.27 7.20 20.25
C LYS A 49 3.50 6.85 18.97
N MET A 50 3.10 5.59 18.85
CA MET A 50 2.48 5.05 17.64
C MET A 50 0.98 5.28 17.62
N THR A 51 0.48 5.88 16.54
CA THR A 51 -0.95 5.93 16.21
C THR A 51 -1.32 4.88 15.15
N ASN A 52 -0.41 4.66 14.19
CA ASN A 52 -0.56 3.75 13.07
C ASN A 52 0.50 2.64 13.13
N PRO A 53 0.28 1.49 12.46
CA PRO A 53 1.30 0.46 12.34
C PRO A 53 2.57 1.01 11.68
N ILE A 54 3.72 0.51 12.11
CA ILE A 54 5.00 0.70 11.43
C ILE A 54 5.57 -0.68 11.10
N PHE A 55 6.26 -0.78 9.98
CA PHE A 55 6.87 -2.03 9.54
C PHE A 55 8.23 -1.75 8.92
N ARG A 56 9.08 -2.78 8.92
CA ARG A 56 10.32 -2.80 8.14
C ARG A 56 10.10 -3.70 6.94
N THR A 57 10.53 -3.25 5.76
CA THR A 57 10.42 -4.03 4.54
C THR A 57 11.27 -5.31 4.58
N SER A 58 10.91 -6.26 3.71
CA SER A 58 11.68 -7.49 3.52
C SER A 58 13.08 -7.15 2.98
N PRO A 59 14.14 -7.84 3.45
CA PRO A 59 15.46 -7.74 2.80
C PRO A 59 15.48 -8.41 1.41
N LEU A 60 14.46 -9.21 1.09
CA LEU A 60 14.26 -9.86 -0.21
C LEU A 60 13.08 -9.19 -0.92
N GLU A 61 13.37 -8.50 -2.02
CA GLU A 61 12.39 -7.80 -2.85
C GLU A 61 12.83 -7.87 -4.32
N PRO A 62 11.89 -7.88 -5.28
CA PRO A 62 12.23 -7.65 -6.68
C PRO A 62 12.72 -6.21 -6.86
N ARG A 63 13.99 -6.04 -7.28
CA ARG A 63 14.59 -4.72 -7.52
C ARG A 63 14.66 -4.40 -9.01
N TYR A 64 13.61 -3.76 -9.51
CA TYR A 64 13.62 -3.16 -10.84
C TYR A 64 14.31 -1.79 -10.77
N THR A 65 15.09 -1.42 -11.79
CA THR A 65 15.88 -0.17 -11.80
C THR A 65 15.70 0.67 -13.05
N ASN A 66 15.09 0.12 -14.09
CA ASN A 66 14.87 0.82 -15.35
C ASN A 66 13.37 1.07 -15.52
N PHE A 67 12.89 2.21 -15.02
CA PHE A 67 11.49 2.58 -15.04
C PHE A 67 11.20 3.57 -16.17
N LEU A 68 10.11 3.36 -16.90
CA LEU A 68 9.46 4.41 -17.67
C LEU A 68 8.42 5.08 -16.76
N VAL A 69 8.49 6.41 -16.66
CA VAL A 69 7.70 7.19 -15.70
C VAL A 69 6.67 8.03 -16.44
N PHE A 70 5.44 8.02 -15.92
CA PHE A 70 4.32 8.81 -16.40
C PHE A 70 3.87 9.77 -15.30
N GLU A 71 3.57 11.01 -15.68
CA GLU A 71 3.21 12.07 -14.75
C GLU A 71 1.72 12.39 -14.82
N GLY A 72 1.17 12.93 -13.74
CA GLY A 72 -0.20 13.41 -13.68
C GLY A 72 -0.32 14.60 -12.73
N ILE A 73 -1.25 15.50 -13.02
CA ILE A 73 -1.48 16.74 -12.27
C ILE A 73 -2.91 16.80 -11.73
N SER A 74 -3.18 17.69 -10.77
CA SER A 74 -4.50 17.90 -10.16
C SER A 74 -5.47 18.67 -11.09
N VAL A 75 -5.64 18.20 -12.34
CA VAL A 75 -6.62 18.71 -13.31
C VAL A 75 -7.41 17.51 -13.83
N ASP A 76 -8.73 17.52 -13.71
CA ASP A 76 -9.53 16.37 -14.14
C ASP A 76 -9.70 16.30 -15.67
N GLU A 77 -10.35 15.22 -16.14
CA GLU A 77 -10.61 14.95 -17.56
C GLU A 77 -11.50 16.02 -18.24
N GLN A 78 -12.20 16.85 -17.45
CA GLN A 78 -13.00 17.96 -17.96
C GLN A 78 -12.22 19.29 -17.95
N GLY A 79 -10.93 19.27 -17.58
CA GLY A 79 -10.06 20.44 -17.52
C GLY A 79 -10.26 21.28 -16.27
N LYS A 80 -11.01 20.81 -15.26
CA LYS A 80 -11.21 21.56 -14.01
C LYS A 80 -9.97 21.41 -13.13
N GLN A 81 -9.49 22.55 -12.64
CA GLN A 81 -8.40 22.62 -11.65
C GLN A 81 -8.88 22.17 -10.27
N HIS A 82 -8.07 21.33 -9.61
CA HIS A 82 -8.22 20.94 -8.21
C HIS A 82 -7.00 21.37 -7.38
N TYR A 83 -7.18 21.56 -6.08
CA TYR A 83 -6.13 22.06 -5.20
C TYR A 83 -5.44 20.91 -4.44
N MET A 84 -4.20 20.61 -4.82
CA MET A 84 -3.36 19.56 -4.19
C MET A 84 -4.06 18.20 -4.08
N ASP A 85 -4.77 17.82 -5.14
CA ASP A 85 -5.47 16.53 -5.21
C ASP A 85 -4.55 15.46 -5.80
N ALA A 86 -3.99 14.62 -4.92
CA ALA A 86 -3.13 13.50 -5.28
C ALA A 86 -3.91 12.34 -5.92
N HIS A 87 -5.21 12.21 -5.66
CA HIS A 87 -6.03 11.16 -6.25
C HIS A 87 -6.24 11.41 -7.74
N ILE A 88 -6.59 12.63 -8.11
CA ILE A 88 -6.71 13.03 -9.52
C ILE A 88 -5.34 12.98 -10.22
N ALA A 89 -4.29 13.47 -9.56
CA ALA A 89 -2.94 13.40 -10.11
C ALA A 89 -2.50 11.95 -10.38
N TYR A 90 -2.75 11.02 -9.44
CA TYR A 90 -2.40 9.60 -9.61
C TYR A 90 -3.25 8.92 -10.69
N LYS A 91 -4.56 9.20 -10.74
CA LYS A 91 -5.45 8.72 -11.81
C LYS A 91 -4.91 9.12 -13.19
N ASN A 92 -4.55 10.40 -13.36
CA ASN A 92 -4.02 10.90 -14.63
C ASN A 92 -2.69 10.25 -15.01
N ALA A 93 -1.77 10.05 -14.04
CA ALA A 93 -0.52 9.33 -14.28
C ALA A 93 -0.78 7.90 -14.77
N CYS A 94 -1.77 7.20 -14.19
CA CYS A 94 -2.18 5.87 -14.65
C CYS A 94 -2.78 5.90 -16.06
N MET A 95 -3.62 6.89 -16.38
CA MET A 95 -4.20 7.01 -17.73
C MET A 95 -3.12 7.28 -18.79
N ASN A 96 -2.16 8.15 -18.50
CA ASN A 96 -1.02 8.42 -19.39
C ASN A 96 -0.12 7.19 -19.61
N ALA A 97 -0.08 6.25 -18.65
CA ALA A 97 0.65 4.99 -18.81
C ALA A 97 -0.12 3.94 -19.64
N ILE A 98 -1.44 4.09 -19.77
CA ILE A 98 -2.33 3.18 -20.52
C ILE A 98 -2.43 3.57 -21.99
N GLU A 99 -2.45 4.88 -22.30
CA GLU A 99 -2.55 5.44 -23.67
C GLU A 99 -1.27 5.28 -24.49
#